data_AF-A0A7H4NV88-F1
#
_entry.id   AF-A0A7H4NV88-F1
#
_cell.length_a   1.000
_cell.length_b   1.000
_cell.length_c   1.000
_cell.angle_alpha   90.00
_cell.angle_beta   90.00
_cell.angle_gamma   90.00
#
_symmetry.space_group_name_H-M   'P 1'
#
loop_
_entity.id
_entity.type
_entity.pdbx_description
1 polymer ?
#
loop_
_entity_poly.entity_id
_entity_poly.type
_entity_poly.pdbx_seq_one_letter_code
_entity_poly.pdbx_strand_id
1 'polypeptide(L)' 'MDDREINDDTICFAVPLLQKGVILAAISVSLPSFRASDEKTQQVIRALKEAKGRIESVLNKLPDIKNY' A
#
# COMPACT_ATOMS: atom_id res chain seq x y z
N MET A 1 -4.52 -8.73 -2.32
CA MET A 1 -3.21 -9.41 -2.22
C MET A 1 -2.96 -9.92 -3.62
N ASP A 2 -1.80 -9.60 -4.20
CA ASP A 2 -1.44 -10.17 -5.49
C ASP A 2 -0.96 -11.61 -5.25
N ASP A 3 -1.55 -12.58 -5.95
CA ASP A 3 -1.39 -14.02 -5.71
C ASP A 3 -0.39 -14.63 -6.71
N ARG A 4 0.76 -13.96 -6.86
CA ARG A 4 1.91 -14.39 -7.70
C ARG A 4 1.68 -14.34 -9.22
N GLU A 5 0.73 -13.54 -9.71
CA GLU A 5 0.39 -13.53 -11.15
C GLU A 5 1.46 -12.89 -12.07
N ILE A 6 2.42 -12.12 -11.52
CA ILE A 6 3.45 -11.41 -12.33
C ILE A 6 4.83 -12.09 -12.27
N ASN A 7 5.20 -12.70 -11.14
CA ASN A 7 6.46 -13.43 -10.96
C ASN A 7 6.35 -14.32 -9.70
N ASP A 8 6.57 -15.62 -9.84
CA ASP A 8 6.42 -16.64 -8.78
C ASP A 8 7.28 -16.34 -7.53
N ASP A 9 8.32 -15.53 -7.71
CA ASP A 9 9.29 -15.19 -6.68
C ASP A 9 8.97 -13.91 -5.91
N THR A 10 7.85 -13.22 -6.18
CA THR A 10 7.52 -11.95 -5.52
C THR A 10 6.09 -11.89 -4.99
N ILE A 11 5.92 -11.38 -3.78
CA ILE A 11 4.62 -11.08 -3.16
C ILE A 11 4.46 -9.56 -3.08
N CYS A 12 3.31 -9.07 -3.54
CA CYS A 12 2.98 -7.65 -3.53
C CYS A 12 1.81 -7.35 -2.59
N PHE A 13 2.03 -6.36 -1.73
CA PHE A 13 1.05 -5.83 -0.79
C PHE A 13 0.72 -4.39 -1.17
N ALA A 14 -0.54 -4.10 -1.46
CA ALA A 14 -0.98 -2.76 -1.82
C ALA A 14 -2.13 -2.29 -0.94
N VAL A 15 -2.16 -0.98 -0.67
CA VAL A 15 -3.29 -0.29 -0.04
C VAL A 15 -3.66 0.97 -0.82
N PRO A 16 -4.96 1.28 -0.96
CA PRO A 16 -5.38 2.52 -1.60
C PRO A 16 -5.11 3.71 -0.69
N LEU A 17 -4.73 4.84 -1.28
CA LEU A 17 -4.64 6.15 -0.66
C LEU A 17 -5.89 6.96 -0.99
N LEU A 18 -6.56 7.45 0.04
CA LEU A 18 -7.76 8.26 -0.07
C LEU A 18 -7.47 9.70 0.40
N GLN A 19 -7.91 10.68 -0.38
CA GLN A 19 -8.03 12.06 0.07
C GLN A 19 -9.51 12.38 0.21
N LYS A 20 -9.94 12.71 1.43
CA LYS A 20 -11.34 13.07 1.76
C LYS A 20 -12.35 12.04 1.26
N GLY A 21 -12.00 10.75 1.31
CA GLY A 21 -12.83 9.64 0.86
C GLY A 21 -12.75 9.31 -0.64
N VAL A 22 -12.03 10.10 -1.44
CA VAL A 22 -11.79 9.84 -2.86
C VAL A 22 -10.47 9.07 -3.02
N ILE A 23 -10.50 7.94 -3.74
CA ILE A 23 -9.29 7.18 -4.07
C ILE A 23 -8.47 7.99 -5.08
N LEU A 24 -7.23 8.30 -4.71
CA LEU A 24 -6.31 9.04 -5.59
C LEU A 24 -5.25 8.15 -6.22
N ALA A 25 -4.72 7.21 -5.44
CA ALA A 25 -3.59 6.38 -5.81
C ALA A 25 -3.57 5.10 -4.98
N ALA A 26 -2.60 4.23 -5.25
CA ALA A 26 -2.27 3.10 -4.39
C ALA A 26 -0.77 3.13 -4.09
N ILE A 27 -0.41 2.67 -2.90
CA ILE A 27 0.98 2.38 -2.54
C ILE A 27 1.14 0.87 -2.40
N SER A 28 2.22 0.35 -2.95
CA SER A 28 2.53 -1.08 -2.90
C SER A 28 3.95 -1.33 -2.44
N VAL A 29 4.14 -2.47 -1.76
CA VAL A 29 5.44 -3.01 -1.39
C VAL A 29 5.54 -4.41 -1.96
N SER A 30 6.59 -4.64 -2.74
CA SER A 30 6.93 -5.96 -3.28
C SER A 30 8.13 -6.52 -2.52
N LEU A 31 8.05 -7.79 -2.15
CA LEU A 31 9.14 -8.52 -1.51
C LEU A 31 9.30 -9.92 -2.09
N PRO A 32 10.49 -10.51 -2.02
CA PRO A 32 10.69 -11.88 -2.48
C PRO A 32 9.86 -12.87 -1.64
N SER A 33 9.20 -13.82 -2.29
CA SER A 33 8.28 -14.79 -1.68
C SER A 33 8.96 -15.65 -0.61
N PHE A 34 10.22 -16.05 -0.83
CA PHE A 34 11.00 -16.80 0.16
C PHE A 34 11.40 -16.00 1.41
N ARG A 35 11.24 -14.67 1.41
CA ARG A 35 11.43 -13.80 2.58
C ARG A 35 10.11 -13.39 3.24
N ALA A 36 8.98 -13.82 2.69
CA ALA A 36 7.64 -13.48 3.13
C ALA A 36 7.08 -14.51 4.12
N SER A 37 7.72 -14.67 5.29
CA SER A 37 7.08 -15.43 6.38
C SER A 37 5.77 -14.75 6.80
N ASP A 38 4.84 -15.49 7.40
CA ASP A 38 3.57 -14.93 7.88
C ASP A 38 3.78 -13.72 8.80
N GLU A 39 4.79 -13.81 9.69
CA GLU A 39 5.16 -12.71 10.58
C GLU A 39 5.63 -11.46 9.80
N LYS A 40 6.47 -11.64 8.78
CA LYS A 40 6.95 -10.53 7.93
C LYS A 40 5.83 -9.94 7.10
N THR A 41 4.93 -10.76 6.59
CA THR A 41 3.72 -10.34 5.89
C THR A 41 2.85 -9.45 6.78
N GLN A 42 2.61 -9.85 8.03
CA GLN A 42 1.85 -9.02 8.98
C GLN A 42 2.57 -7.71 9.31
N GLN A 43 3.90 -7.74 9.47
CA GLN A 43 4.72 -6.53 9.66
C GLN A 43 4.58 -5.57 8.47
N VAL A 44 4.65 -6.08 7.24
CA VAL A 44 4.51 -5.30 6.00
C VAL A 44 3.11 -4.69 5.90
N ILE A 45 2.07 -5.48 6.14
CA ILE A 45 0.67 -4.99 6.13
C ILE A 45 0.47 -3.89 7.17
N ARG A 46 1.01 -4.06 8.39
CA ARG A 46 0.93 -3.05 9.44
C ARG A 46 1.65 -1.77 9.03
N ALA A 47 2.88 -1.88 8.54
CA ALA A 47 3.66 -0.74 8.09
C ALA A 47 2.97 0.01 6.94
N LEU A 48 2.39 -0.71 5.98
CA LEU A 48 1.61 -0.13 4.87
C LEU A 48 0.38 0.64 5.38
N LYS A 49 -0.36 0.11 6.36
CA LYS A 49 -1.52 0.79 6.96
C LYS A 49 -1.10 2.04 7.74
N GLU A 50 -0.01 1.97 8.49
CA GLU A 50 0.54 3.13 9.22
C GLU A 50 1.04 4.21 8.25
N ALA A 51 1.76 3.82 7.20
CA ALA A 51 2.22 4.73 6.14
C ALA A 51 1.04 5.37 5.41
N LYS A 52 0.02 4.58 5.05
CA LYS A 52 -1.24 5.07 4.49
C LYS A 52 -1.84 6.16 5.38
N GLY A 53 -2.03 5.91 6.67
CA GLY A 53 -2.63 6.89 7.59
C GLY A 53 -1.84 8.20 7.68
N ARG A 54 -0.50 8.12 7.65
CA ARG A 54 0.37 9.31 7.62
C ARG A 54 0.23 10.09 6.33
N ILE A 55 0.21 9.41 5.18
CA ILE A 55 0.05 10.04 3.86
C ILE A 55 -1.33 10.68 3.74
N GLU A 56 -2.40 9.94 4.07
CA GLU A 56 -3.78 10.45 4.03
C GLU A 56 -3.96 11.65 4.96
N SER A 57 -3.35 11.66 6.14
CA SER A 57 -3.39 12.81 7.07
C SER A 57 -2.78 14.07 6.46
N VAL A 58 -1.69 13.95 5.68
CA VAL A 58 -1.09 15.08 4.97
C VAL A 58 -1.95 15.45 3.75
N LEU A 59 -2.37 14.48 2.95
CA LEU A 59 -3.23 14.71 1.78
C LEU A 59 -4.52 15.44 2.15
N ASN A 60 -5.16 15.08 3.26
CA ASN A 60 -6.39 15.72 3.71
C ASN A 60 -6.23 17.20 4.11
N LYS A 61 -4.99 17.64 4.40
CA LYS A 61 -4.66 19.05 4.71
C LYS A 61 -4.29 19.85 3.47
N LEU A 62 -4.01 19.18 2.36
CA LEU A 62 -3.69 19.83 1.09
C LEU A 62 -4.97 20.17 0.32
N PRO A 63 -4.90 21.10 -0.65
CA PRO A 63 -5.96 21.30 -1.62
C PRO A 63 -6.30 19.98 -2.33
N ASP A 64 -7.54 19.87 -2.78
CA ASP A 64 -7.99 18.67 -3.49
C ASP A 64 -7.16 18.46 -4.76
N ILE A 65 -6.55 17.28 -4.85
CA ILE A 65 -5.78 16.89 -6.03
C ILE A 65 -6.80 16.55 -7.12
N LYS A 66 -6.87 17.39 -8.14
CA LYS A 66 -7.62 17.08 -9.35
C LYS A 66 -6.78 16.18 -10.23
N ASN A 67 -7.19 14.92 -10.37
CA ASN A 67 -6.67 14.06 -11.42
C ASN A 67 -7.21 14.60 -12.76
N TYR A 68 -6.32 15.16 -13.59
CA TYR A 68 -6.60 15.56 -14.97
C TYR A 68 -6.57 14.35 -15.90
#